data_AF-A0A286UUP1-F1
#
_entry.id   AF-A0A286UUP1-F1
#
_cell.length_a   1.000
_cell.length_b   1.000
_cell.length_c   1.000
_cell.angle_alpha   90.00
_cell.angle_beta   90.00
_cell.angle_gamma   90.00
#
_symmetry.space_group_name_H-M   'P 1'
#
loop_
_entity.id
_entity.type
_entity.pdbx_description
1 polymer ?
#
loop_
_entity_poly.entity_id
_entity_poly.type
_entity_poly.pdbx_seq_one_letter_code
_entity_poly.pdbx_strand_id
1 'polypeptide(L)'
;MRPTFACLSKASRRPLTPKRGNKDYYKGTRQASLPGLRTGAPGTYFGSGKAQYKLLDERVRVFVAPPVEELNSTPLKPYVQWMTHIPSSENNDKPFIKYASNGITGEKYLKLVQSRRLEAKKLRQEGVKDVQGQDQAQGSVQTQTQA
;
A
#
# COMPACT_ATOMS: atom_id res chain seq x y z
N MET A 1 15.72 40.28 -3.16
CA MET A 1 14.79 41.25 -3.78
C MET A 1 13.86 41.79 -2.69
N ARG A 2 13.93 43.09 -2.36
CA ARG A 2 13.11 43.71 -1.29
C ARG A 2 11.84 44.30 -1.92
N PRO A 3 10.65 43.68 -1.74
CA PRO A 3 9.42 44.03 -2.46
C PRO A 3 8.71 45.28 -1.91
N THR A 4 9.43 46.21 -1.27
CA THR A 4 8.85 47.30 -0.47
C THR A 4 9.54 48.65 -0.77
N PHE A 5 9.42 49.12 -2.02
CA PHE A 5 9.60 50.55 -2.31
C PHE A 5 8.24 51.15 -2.69
N ALA A 6 7.79 52.12 -1.90
CA ALA A 6 6.48 52.78 -2.00
C ALA A 6 6.27 53.60 -3.29
N CYS A 7 7.25 53.65 -4.21
CA CYS A 7 7.18 54.41 -5.46
C CYS A 7 6.74 53.57 -6.69
N LEU A 8 6.83 52.24 -6.62
CA LEU A 8 6.31 51.31 -7.65
C LEU A 8 4.93 50.72 -7.25
N SER A 9 4.21 51.47 -6.42
CA SER A 9 3.27 50.99 -5.39
C SER A 9 1.83 50.76 -5.81
N LYS A 10 1.45 51.05 -7.06
CA LYS A 10 0.03 51.23 -7.38
C LYS A 10 -0.65 50.02 -8.01
N ALA A 11 0.09 48.98 -8.42
CA ALA A 11 -0.50 47.75 -8.96
C ALA A 11 0.19 46.49 -8.40
N SER A 12 -0.41 45.88 -7.38
CA SER A 12 0.02 44.56 -6.90
C SER A 12 -0.36 43.48 -7.91
N ARG A 13 0.63 42.94 -8.64
CA ARG A 13 0.47 41.77 -9.53
C ARG A 13 0.44 40.42 -8.79
N ARG A 14 0.38 40.44 -7.45
CA ARG A 14 0.38 39.21 -6.64
C ARG A 14 -0.96 38.48 -6.81
N PRO A 15 -0.97 37.15 -7.00
CA PRO A 15 -2.22 36.40 -7.10
C PRO A 15 -3.06 36.57 -5.84
N LEU A 16 -4.37 36.75 -6.03
CA LEU A 16 -5.33 36.86 -4.95
C LEU A 16 -5.33 35.58 -4.11
N THR A 17 -5.34 35.76 -2.79
CA THR A 17 -5.52 34.68 -1.82
C THR A 17 -6.99 34.68 -1.36
N PRO A 18 -7.52 33.57 -0.82
CA PRO A 18 -8.91 33.53 -0.33
C PRO A 18 -9.21 34.53 0.80
N LYS A 19 -8.19 35.22 1.34
CA LYS A 19 -8.33 36.20 2.43
C LYS A 19 -8.29 37.66 1.97
N ARG A 20 -8.07 37.92 0.68
CA ARG A 20 -7.84 39.27 0.13
C ARG A 20 -8.97 39.76 -0.80
N GLY A 21 -10.02 38.97 -1.02
CA GLY A 21 -11.17 39.35 -1.84
C GLY A 21 -12.37 39.80 -1.00
N ASN A 22 -13.41 40.29 -1.69
CA ASN A 22 -14.69 40.66 -1.08
C ASN A 22 -15.60 39.42 -0.84
N LYS A 23 -16.80 39.62 -0.30
CA LYS A 23 -17.79 38.56 0.04
C LYS A 23 -18.06 37.57 -1.10
N ASP A 24 -18.05 38.04 -2.34
CA ASP A 24 -18.36 37.20 -3.51
C ASP A 24 -17.13 36.47 -4.07
N TYR A 25 -15.94 36.76 -3.53
CA TYR A 25 -14.70 36.12 -3.97
C TYR A 25 -14.47 34.81 -3.21
N TYR A 26 -14.78 33.69 -3.87
CA TYR A 26 -14.40 32.36 -3.41
C TYR A 26 -13.21 31.81 -4.18
N LYS A 27 -12.18 31.36 -3.45
CA LYS A 27 -11.04 30.63 -4.03
C LYS A 27 -10.84 29.32 -3.27
N GLY A 28 -11.05 28.19 -3.94
CA GLY A 28 -10.86 26.85 -3.37
C GLY A 28 -9.40 26.49 -3.12
N THR A 29 -9.17 25.55 -2.19
CA THR A 29 -7.85 25.02 -1.78
C THR A 29 -7.49 23.71 -2.47
N ARG A 30 -8.16 23.37 -3.57
CA ARG A 30 -8.04 22.08 -4.28
C ARG A 30 -8.44 20.85 -3.46
N GLN A 31 -9.17 21.02 -2.36
CA GLN A 31 -9.76 19.91 -1.62
C GLN A 31 -10.88 19.19 -2.40
N ALA A 32 -11.48 19.87 -3.39
CA ALA A 32 -12.66 19.42 -4.15
C ALA A 32 -12.58 19.84 -5.64
N SER A 33 -11.57 19.38 -6.38
CA SER A 33 -11.29 19.83 -7.76
C SER A 33 -11.61 18.73 -8.80
N LEU A 34 -12.35 19.03 -9.87
CA LEU A 34 -12.68 18.09 -10.98
C LEU A 34 -12.09 18.59 -12.33
N PRO A 35 -11.62 17.74 -13.29
CA PRO A 35 -10.99 16.42 -13.15
C PRO A 35 -9.52 16.35 -13.64
N GLY A 36 -8.71 15.61 -12.86
CA GLY A 36 -7.31 15.21 -13.06
C GLY A 36 -6.76 14.59 -11.76
N LEU A 37 -6.19 13.38 -11.81
CA LEU A 37 -6.02 12.38 -10.73
C LEU A 37 -5.51 12.91 -9.36
N ARG A 38 -6.45 13.16 -8.43
CA ARG A 38 -6.44 12.49 -7.10
C ARG A 38 -7.68 12.73 -6.23
N THR A 39 -8.44 13.83 -6.38
CA THR A 39 -9.63 14.05 -5.50
C THR A 39 -10.64 15.01 -6.13
N GLY A 40 -11.78 14.48 -6.57
CA GLY A 40 -12.94 15.25 -6.98
C GLY A 40 -13.64 15.94 -5.80
N ALA A 41 -14.69 16.70 -6.07
CA ALA A 41 -15.57 17.18 -5.00
C ALA A 41 -16.27 15.97 -4.31
N PRO A 42 -16.28 15.90 -2.96
CA PRO A 42 -16.84 14.77 -2.21
C PRO A 42 -18.37 14.69 -2.25
N GLY A 43 -19.03 15.62 -2.94
CA GLY A 43 -20.46 15.79 -2.93
C GLY A 43 -20.92 16.76 -4.01
N THR A 44 -22.21 17.04 -4.02
CA THR A 44 -22.86 17.92 -4.99
C THR A 44 -23.58 19.05 -4.29
N TYR A 45 -23.52 20.24 -4.90
CA TYR A 45 -24.37 21.35 -4.52
C TYR A 45 -25.78 21.11 -5.07
N PHE A 46 -26.82 21.37 -4.27
CA PHE A 46 -28.21 21.06 -4.68
C PHE A 46 -29.20 22.23 -4.70
N GLY A 47 -28.73 23.49 -4.75
CA GLY A 47 -29.58 24.69 -4.93
C GLY A 47 -30.65 24.84 -3.83
N SER A 48 -31.74 25.61 -3.94
CA SER A 48 -31.90 27.03 -4.34
C SER A 48 -32.00 27.95 -3.08
N GLY A 49 -31.66 27.43 -1.89
CA GLY A 49 -31.76 28.11 -0.60
C GLY A 49 -30.41 28.38 0.06
N LYS A 50 -30.39 28.56 1.39
CA LYS A 50 -29.14 28.73 2.15
C LYS A 50 -28.25 27.47 2.03
N ALA A 51 -27.18 27.60 1.26
CA ALA A 51 -25.96 26.78 1.25
C ALA A 51 -26.16 25.27 1.49
N GLN A 52 -26.86 24.61 0.56
CA GLN A 52 -27.15 23.18 0.65
C GLN A 52 -26.11 22.34 -0.12
N TYR A 53 -25.34 21.53 0.60
CA TYR A 53 -24.33 20.62 0.04
C TYR A 53 -24.63 19.18 0.49
N LYS A 54 -24.76 18.26 -0.47
CA LYS A 54 -24.98 16.84 -0.20
C LYS A 54 -23.67 16.09 -0.32
N LEU A 55 -23.24 15.46 0.78
CA LEU A 55 -22.09 14.57 0.77
C LEU A 55 -22.48 13.25 0.07
N LEU A 56 -21.58 12.74 -0.78
CA LEU A 56 -21.74 11.46 -1.45
C LEU A 56 -20.61 10.54 -0.99
N ASP A 57 -20.92 9.55 -0.15
CA ASP A 57 -19.92 8.68 0.49
C ASP A 57 -19.03 7.97 -0.54
N GLU A 58 -19.58 7.63 -1.71
CA GLU A 58 -18.85 7.03 -2.84
C GLU A 58 -17.70 7.90 -3.38
N ARG A 59 -17.76 9.22 -3.18
CA ARG A 59 -16.75 10.19 -3.65
C ARG A 59 -15.80 10.61 -2.53
N VAL A 60 -16.06 10.21 -1.28
CA VAL A 60 -15.21 10.52 -0.14
C VAL A 60 -13.97 9.63 -0.17
N ARG A 61 -12.81 10.21 0.12
CA ARG A 61 -11.56 9.46 0.22
C ARG A 61 -11.55 8.62 1.49
N VAL A 62 -11.23 7.33 1.34
CA VAL A 62 -10.99 6.43 2.46
C VAL A 62 -9.53 6.00 2.44
N PHE A 63 -8.85 6.15 3.58
CA PHE A 63 -7.51 5.62 3.78
C PHE A 63 -7.64 4.29 4.50
N VAL A 64 -7.48 3.19 3.74
CA VAL A 64 -7.55 1.84 4.29
C VAL A 64 -6.20 1.51 4.91
N ALA A 65 -6.21 1.27 6.22
CA ALA A 65 -5.04 0.81 6.98
C ALA A 65 -5.26 -0.64 7.44
N PRO A 66 -4.19 -1.44 7.56
CA PRO A 66 -4.25 -2.74 8.22
C PRO A 66 -4.69 -2.62 9.69
N PRO A 67 -5.19 -3.70 10.32
CA PRO A 67 -5.49 -3.74 11.74
C PRO A 67 -4.28 -3.35 12.59
N VAL A 68 -4.53 -2.61 13.68
CA VAL A 68 -3.45 -2.09 14.56
C VAL A 68 -2.66 -3.23 15.21
N GLU A 69 -3.30 -4.34 15.51
CA GLU A 69 -2.67 -5.54 16.08
C GLU A 69 -1.63 -6.15 15.13
N GLU A 70 -1.95 -6.21 13.83
CA GLU A 70 -1.01 -6.67 12.80
C GLU A 70 0.16 -5.69 12.67
N LEU A 71 -0.12 -4.38 12.63
CA LEU A 71 0.94 -3.36 12.55
C LEU A 71 1.92 -3.47 13.72
N ASN A 72 1.42 -3.69 14.93
CA ASN A 72 2.25 -3.78 16.14
C ASN A 72 3.02 -5.10 16.25
N SER A 73 2.51 -6.18 15.67
CA SER A 73 3.20 -7.49 15.64
C SER A 73 4.26 -7.59 14.54
N THR A 74 4.21 -6.72 13.53
CA THR A 74 5.18 -6.78 12.43
C THR A 74 6.60 -6.41 12.90
N PRO A 75 7.63 -7.16 12.48
CA PRO A 75 9.03 -6.81 12.76
C PRO A 75 9.56 -5.70 11.84
N LEU A 76 8.75 -5.26 10.86
CA LEU A 76 9.15 -4.31 9.84
C LEU A 76 9.24 -2.89 10.41
N LYS A 77 10.35 -2.21 10.13
CA LYS A 77 10.61 -0.84 10.54
C LYS A 77 10.78 0.06 9.31
N PRO A 78 10.55 1.38 9.44
CA PRO A 78 10.76 2.32 8.34
C PRO A 78 12.23 2.44 7.90
N TYR A 79 13.17 1.97 8.72
CA TYR A 79 14.61 2.02 8.47
C TYR A 79 15.21 0.62 8.46
N VAL A 80 16.26 0.46 7.67
CA VAL A 80 17.05 -0.77 7.55
C VAL A 80 18.39 -0.57 8.27
N GLN A 81 18.93 -1.64 8.86
CA GLN A 81 20.24 -1.61 9.48
C GLN A 81 21.33 -1.34 8.45
N TRP A 82 22.25 -0.44 8.74
CA TRP A 82 23.29 -0.02 7.80
C TRP A 82 24.16 -1.18 7.29
N MET A 83 24.52 -2.12 8.16
CA MET A 83 25.44 -3.21 7.84
C MET A 83 24.81 -4.39 7.09
N THR A 84 23.50 -4.36 6.83
CA THR A 84 22.86 -5.45 6.08
C THR A 84 23.05 -5.22 4.58
N HIS A 85 23.92 -6.02 3.97
CA HIS A 85 24.11 -6.04 2.51
C HIS A 85 23.41 -7.26 1.90
N ILE A 86 22.80 -7.06 0.74
CA ILE A 86 22.23 -8.17 -0.03
C ILE A 86 23.40 -8.89 -0.72
N PRO A 87 23.57 -10.21 -0.51
CA PRO A 87 24.65 -10.94 -1.14
C PRO A 87 24.48 -10.95 -2.67
N SER A 88 25.60 -10.94 -3.40
CA SER A 88 25.60 -10.81 -4.86
C SER A 88 24.88 -11.98 -5.57
N SER A 89 24.82 -13.16 -4.95
CA SER A 89 24.07 -14.32 -5.45
C SER A 89 22.56 -14.06 -5.46
N GLU A 90 22.01 -13.54 -4.35
CA GLU A 90 20.58 -13.25 -4.21
C GLU A 90 20.12 -12.02 -5.01
N ASN A 91 21.04 -11.13 -5.37
CA ASN A 91 20.74 -9.92 -6.13
C ASN A 91 20.20 -10.21 -7.55
N ASN A 92 20.51 -11.37 -8.12
CA ASN A 92 20.03 -11.76 -9.45
C ASN A 92 18.66 -12.47 -9.39
N ASP A 93 18.34 -13.13 -8.27
CA ASP A 93 17.12 -13.92 -8.09
C ASP A 93 15.93 -13.11 -7.56
N LYS A 94 16.18 -11.95 -6.95
CA LYS A 94 15.12 -11.10 -6.41
C LYS A 94 14.43 -10.29 -7.53
N PRO A 95 13.12 -10.47 -7.73
CA PRO A 95 12.40 -9.90 -8.88
C PRO A 95 12.21 -8.36 -8.83
N PHE A 96 12.59 -7.69 -7.73
CA PHE A 96 12.22 -6.31 -7.46
C PHE A 96 13.38 -5.30 -7.46
N ILE A 97 14.64 -5.74 -7.53
CA ILE A 97 15.79 -4.85 -7.23
C ILE A 97 16.43 -4.28 -8.50
N LYS A 98 16.49 -5.07 -9.57
CA LYS A 98 16.97 -4.62 -10.88
C LYS A 98 15.85 -4.76 -11.89
N TYR A 99 14.98 -3.76 -11.92
CA TYR A 99 14.28 -3.50 -13.16
C TYR A 99 15.36 -3.07 -14.17
N ALA A 100 15.86 -4.02 -14.97
CA ALA A 100 16.16 -3.69 -16.36
C ALA A 100 14.94 -2.91 -16.89
N SER A 101 15.14 -1.98 -17.82
CA SER A 101 14.17 -0.98 -18.32
C SER A 101 12.71 -1.44 -18.55
N ASN A 102 12.42 -2.75 -18.52
CA ASN A 102 11.18 -3.41 -18.86
C ASN A 102 10.40 -4.02 -17.67
N GLY A 103 10.72 -3.69 -16.40
CA GLY A 103 9.84 -4.02 -15.26
C GLY A 103 9.75 -5.53 -14.91
N ILE A 104 8.74 -5.92 -14.11
CA ILE A 104 8.31 -7.33 -13.98
C ILE A 104 7.60 -7.72 -15.27
N THR A 105 8.29 -8.45 -16.13
CA THR A 105 7.70 -9.03 -17.34
C THR A 105 6.72 -10.16 -16.96
N GLY A 106 5.62 -10.32 -17.72
CA GLY A 106 4.64 -11.38 -17.49
C GLY A 106 5.24 -12.78 -17.45
N GLU A 107 6.23 -13.07 -18.30
CA GLU A 107 6.96 -14.35 -18.31
C GLU A 107 7.71 -14.61 -16.99
N LYS A 108 8.38 -13.58 -16.44
CA LYS A 108 9.10 -13.70 -15.16
C LYS A 108 8.13 -13.94 -14.01
N TYR A 109 7.00 -13.24 -14.02
CA TYR A 109 5.94 -13.44 -13.03
C TYR A 109 5.36 -14.87 -13.11
N LEU A 110 5.11 -15.35 -14.32
CA LEU A 110 4.61 -16.71 -14.54
C LEU A 110 5.57 -17.78 -14.03
N LYS A 111 6.88 -17.65 -14.31
CA LYS A 111 7.91 -18.56 -13.79
C LYS A 111 7.95 -18.55 -12.26
N LEU A 112 7.89 -17.39 -11.61
CA LEU A 112 7.84 -17.25 -10.15
C LEU A 112 6.60 -17.92 -9.54
N VAL A 113 5.44 -17.79 -10.19
CA VAL A 113 4.20 -18.44 -9.73
C VAL A 113 4.29 -19.96 -9.88
N GLN A 114 4.87 -20.45 -10.98
CA GLN A 114 5.07 -21.89 -11.20
C GLN A 114 6.04 -22.50 -10.18
N SER A 115 7.17 -21.83 -9.87
CA SER A 115 8.12 -22.33 -8.87
C SER A 115 7.47 -22.44 -7.49
N ARG A 116 6.76 -21.40 -7.03
CA ARG A 116 6.02 -21.42 -5.75
C ARG A 116 4.95 -22.52 -5.70
N ARG A 117 4.28 -22.79 -6.82
CA ARG A 117 3.31 -23.91 -6.90
C ARG A 117 3.99 -25.27 -6.76
N LEU A 118 5.17 -25.45 -7.37
CA LEU A 118 5.94 -26.69 -7.26
C LEU A 118 6.48 -26.89 -5.84
N GLU A 119 7.02 -25.84 -5.22
CA GLU A 119 7.46 -25.85 -3.81
C GLU A 119 6.30 -26.21 -2.87
N ALA A 120 5.13 -25.59 -3.04
CA ALA A 120 3.94 -25.93 -2.25
C ALA A 120 3.49 -27.38 -2.45
N LYS A 121 3.61 -27.93 -3.67
CA LYS A 121 3.33 -29.37 -3.92
C LYS A 121 4.35 -30.28 -3.24
N LYS A 122 5.64 -29.93 -3.26
CA LYS A 122 6.70 -30.70 -2.58
C LYS A 122 6.49 -30.73 -1.06
N LEU A 123 6.26 -29.56 -0.44
CA LEU A 123 5.98 -29.46 0.99
C LEU A 123 4.75 -30.29 1.41
N ARG A 124 3.70 -30.32 0.58
CA ARG A 124 2.53 -31.18 0.82
C ARG A 124 2.86 -32.67 0.74
N GLN A 125 3.72 -33.07 -0.19
CA GLN A 125 4.13 -34.47 -0.33
C GLN A 125 5.07 -34.91 0.80
N GLU A 126 5.93 -34.02 1.29
CA GLU A 126 6.83 -34.27 2.42
C GLU A 126 6.08 -34.34 3.75
N GLY A 127 5.18 -33.38 4.02
CA GLY A 127 4.35 -33.42 5.23
C GLY A 127 3.38 -34.61 5.31
N VAL A 128 3.00 -35.21 4.17
CA VAL A 128 2.22 -36.45 4.14
C VAL A 128 3.07 -37.69 4.47
N LYS A 129 4.39 -37.66 4.18
CA LYS A 129 5.30 -38.76 4.52
C LYS A 129 5.65 -38.78 6.01
N ASP A 130 5.75 -37.62 6.64
CA ASP A 130 6.06 -37.53 8.09
C ASP A 130 4.92 -38.07 8.96
N VAL A 131 3.67 -38.00 8.49
CA VAL A 131 2.50 -38.60 9.18
C VAL A 131 2.47 -40.13 9.03
N GLN A 132 2.82 -40.67 7.86
CA GLN A 132 2.83 -42.13 7.63
C GLN A 132 4.05 -42.84 8.23
N GLY A 133 5.11 -42.11 8.57
CA GLY A 133 6.32 -42.66 9.21
C GLY A 133 6.21 -42.86 10.73
N GLN A 134 5.25 -42.23 11.41
CA GLN A 134 5.10 -42.34 12.86
C GLN A 134 4.21 -43.52 13.29
N ASP A 135 3.32 -44.00 12.42
CA ASP A 135 2.37 -45.08 12.73
C ASP A 135 2.98 -46.50 12.65
N GLN A 136 4.23 -46.65 12.20
CA GLN A 136 4.89 -47.97 12.08
C GLN A 136 5.83 -48.35 13.24
N ALA A 137 6.00 -47.49 14.26
CA ALA A 137 6.94 -47.72 15.36
C ALA A 137 6.32 -48.31 16.64
N GLN A 138 5.00 -48.53 16.70
CA GLN A 138 4.32 -49.02 17.91
C GLN A 138 3.42 -50.22 17.60
N GLY A 139 4.01 -51.42 17.49
CA GLY A 139 3.26 -52.62 17.12
C GLY A 139 3.92 -53.93 17.52
N SER A 140 4.38 -54.07 18.77
CA SER A 140 4.67 -55.40 19.33
C SER A 140 4.53 -55.40 20.86
N VAL A 141 3.29 -55.43 21.35
CA VAL A 141 2.99 -55.77 22.74
C VAL A 141 2.67 -57.26 22.79
N GLN A 142 3.61 -58.05 23.33
CA GLN A 142 3.42 -59.47 23.59
C GLN A 142 2.46 -59.65 24.78
N THR A 143 1.28 -60.22 24.55
CA THR A 143 0.40 -60.70 25.62
C THR A 143 0.97 -61.99 26.21
N GLN A 144 1.52 -61.92 27.42
CA GLN A 144 1.82 -63.12 28.22
C GLN A 144 0.57 -63.51 29.01
N THR A 145 0.00 -64.65 28.63
CA THR A 145 -0.99 -65.38 29.41
C THR A 145 -0.26 -66.12 30.54
N GLN A 146 -0.65 -65.89 31.78
CA GLN A 146 -0.27 -66.74 32.92
C GLN A 146 -1.52 -67.24 33.64
N ALA A 147 -1.38 -68.46 34.16
CA ALA A 147 -2.37 -69.43 34.62
C ALA A 147 -3.28 -68.97 35.78
#